data_AF-A0A376YIP3-F1
#
_entry.id   AF-A0A376YIP3-F1
#
_cell.length_a   1.000
_cell.length_b   1.000
_cell.length_c   1.000
_cell.angle_alpha   90.00
_cell.angle_beta   90.00
_cell.angle_gamma   90.00
#
_symmetry.space_group_name_H-M   'P 1'
#
loop_
_entity.id
_entity.type
_entity.pdbx_description
1 polymer ?
#
loop_
_entity_poly.entity_id
_entity_poly.type
_entity_poly.pdbx_seq_one_letter_code
_entity_poly.pdbx_strand_id
1 'polypeptide(L)'
;MTESGGNPYAIANVTDGSSKYFSTKEEAVNHAKKLTADKKNFSAGLGQINSRNFQTLNLTHESVFSPCTNIRAAATVLKTCWDKYNTKGGDQQKILRDAMSCYYSGNNKRGYVKESNGKSYIDIIEEKAGIHTHYDIPSIKSFSEETRPFMISNDIHNKWDVFGDFRTHVFKE
;
A
#
# COMPACT_ATOMS: atom_id res chain seq x y z
N MET A 1 -5.95 -2.61 7.77
CA MET A 1 -5.41 -2.26 6.43
C MET A 1 -5.72 -0.79 6.17
N THR A 2 -4.68 0.05 6.11
CA THR A 2 -4.74 1.51 6.32
C THR A 2 -5.67 2.29 5.41
N GLU A 3 -5.83 1.85 4.15
CA GLU A 3 -6.53 2.59 3.10
C GLU A 3 -8.04 2.32 3.04
N SER A 4 -8.49 1.06 3.21
CA SER A 4 -9.91 0.69 3.11
C SER A 4 -10.52 0.14 4.40
N GLY A 5 -9.74 0.12 5.50
CA GLY A 5 -10.11 -0.63 6.71
C GLY A 5 -10.07 -2.15 6.52
N GLY A 6 -9.62 -2.65 5.36
CA GLY A 6 -9.63 -4.07 4.99
C GLY A 6 -10.89 -4.49 4.23
N ASN A 7 -11.80 -3.56 3.93
CA ASN A 7 -12.95 -3.85 3.10
C ASN A 7 -12.55 -3.76 1.61
N PRO A 8 -12.66 -4.84 0.81
CA PRO A 8 -12.36 -4.80 -0.62
C PRO A 8 -13.40 -4.03 -1.43
N TYR A 9 -14.55 -3.69 -0.86
CA TYR A 9 -15.67 -2.99 -1.49
C TYR A 9 -15.84 -1.56 -0.97
N ALA A 10 -14.74 -0.93 -0.54
CA ALA A 10 -14.74 0.48 -0.16
C ALA A 10 -14.58 1.39 -1.38
N ILE A 11 -15.34 2.48 -1.43
CA ILE A 11 -15.23 3.54 -2.43
C ILE A 11 -15.15 4.90 -1.73
N ALA A 12 -14.10 5.66 -2.00
CA ALA A 12 -13.98 7.06 -1.61
C ALA A 12 -14.27 7.97 -2.82
N ASN A 13 -15.37 8.72 -2.78
CA ASN A 13 -15.68 9.76 -3.75
C ASN A 13 -14.84 11.00 -3.45
N VAL A 14 -13.80 11.20 -4.26
CA VAL A 14 -12.85 12.30 -4.12
C VAL A 14 -13.48 13.63 -4.53
N THR A 15 -14.42 13.63 -5.48
CA THR A 15 -15.09 14.87 -5.91
C THR A 15 -15.99 15.43 -4.82
N ASP A 16 -16.74 14.57 -4.13
CA ASP A 16 -17.75 15.00 -3.15
C ASP A 16 -17.28 14.86 -1.68
N GLY A 17 -16.04 14.39 -1.46
CA GLY A 17 -15.46 14.26 -0.12
C GLY A 17 -16.15 13.23 0.78
N SER A 18 -16.73 12.17 0.21
CA SER A 18 -17.49 11.16 0.94
C SER A 18 -16.95 9.75 0.69
N SER A 19 -17.13 8.83 1.65
CA SER A 19 -16.75 7.43 1.50
C SER A 19 -17.93 6.52 1.78
N LYS A 20 -18.04 5.42 1.03
CA LYS A 20 -19.08 4.42 1.19
C LYS A 20 -18.49 3.01 1.17
N TYR A 21 -19.04 2.16 2.03
CA TYR A 21 -18.68 0.76 2.16
C TYR A 21 -19.87 -0.10 1.76
N PHE A 22 -19.60 -1.16 1.01
CA PHE A 22 -20.63 -2.07 0.51
C PHE A 22 -20.43 -3.47 1.10
N SER A 23 -21.51 -4.23 1.16
CA SER A 23 -21.49 -5.62 1.64
C SER A 23 -21.16 -6.58 0.51
N THR A 24 -21.50 -6.21 -0.73
CA THR A 24 -21.27 -7.06 -1.90
C THR A 24 -20.46 -6.35 -2.98
N LYS A 25 -19.77 -7.15 -3.80
CA LYS A 25 -19.05 -6.67 -4.97
C LYS A 25 -19.99 -5.97 -5.97
N GLU A 26 -21.17 -6.53 -6.19
CA GLU A 26 -22.13 -6.02 -7.17
C GLU A 26 -22.62 -4.60 -6.83
N GLU A 27 -22.94 -4.35 -5.56
CA GLU A 27 -23.32 -3.01 -5.09
C GLU A 27 -22.20 -1.99 -5.32
N ALA A 28 -20.96 -2.37 -5.01
CA ALA A 28 -19.80 -1.51 -5.22
C ALA A 28 -19.55 -1.22 -6.71
N VAL A 29 -19.67 -2.24 -7.57
CA VAL A 29 -19.58 -2.08 -9.03
C VAL A 29 -20.64 -1.12 -9.55
N ASN A 30 -21.90 -1.31 -9.15
CA ASN A 30 -23.01 -0.46 -9.57
C ASN A 30 -22.80 0.98 -9.12
N HIS A 31 -22.29 1.19 -7.92
CA HIS A 31 -21.95 2.53 -7.44
C HIS A 31 -20.78 3.15 -8.20
N ALA A 32 -19.71 2.40 -8.49
CA ALA A 32 -18.57 2.88 -9.27
C ALA A 32 -18.97 3.27 -10.70
N LYS A 33 -19.88 2.50 -11.33
CA LYS A 33 -20.47 2.82 -12.64
C LYS A 33 -21.26 4.11 -12.58
N LYS A 34 -22.10 4.29 -11.55
CA LYS A 34 -22.85 5.54 -11.33
C LYS A 34 -21.91 6.74 -11.19
N LEU A 35 -20.91 6.66 -10.33
CA LEU A 35 -19.91 7.74 -10.16
C LEU A 35 -19.19 8.07 -11.47
N THR A 36 -18.88 7.06 -12.29
CA THR A 36 -18.26 7.26 -13.61
C THR A 36 -19.21 7.97 -14.57
N ALA A 37 -20.48 7.57 -14.64
CA ALA A 37 -21.50 8.24 -15.45
C ALA A 37 -21.70 9.71 -15.03
N ASP A 38 -21.64 9.97 -13.72
CA ASP A 38 -21.71 11.31 -13.12
C ASP A 38 -20.39 12.10 -13.27
N LYS A 39 -19.39 11.55 -13.98
CA LYS A 39 -18.05 12.14 -14.21
C LYS A 39 -17.32 12.50 -12.90
N LYS A 40 -17.55 11.72 -11.85
CA LYS A 40 -16.91 11.90 -10.53
C LYS A 40 -15.54 11.23 -10.48
N ASN A 41 -14.64 11.84 -9.73
CA ASN A 41 -13.36 11.24 -9.35
C ASN A 41 -13.54 10.43 -8.07
N PHE A 42 -13.09 9.18 -8.06
CA PHE A 42 -13.21 8.31 -6.90
C PHE A 42 -12.04 7.34 -6.80
N SER A 43 -11.82 6.78 -5.62
CA SER A 43 -10.87 5.72 -5.35
C SER A 43 -11.61 4.47 -4.89
N ALA A 44 -11.10 3.28 -5.23
CA ALA A 44 -11.82 2.01 -4.97
C ALA A 44 -10.91 0.86 -4.53
N GLY A 45 -11.50 -0.03 -3.72
CA GLY A 45 -10.90 -1.29 -3.29
C GLY A 45 -9.87 -1.18 -2.17
N LEU A 46 -9.15 -2.28 -1.91
CA LEU A 46 -8.27 -2.41 -0.73
C LEU A 46 -7.18 -1.33 -0.63
N GLY A 47 -6.53 -1.03 -1.75
CA GLY A 47 -5.51 0.01 -1.88
C GLY A 47 -6.07 1.36 -2.32
N GLN A 48 -7.39 1.52 -2.44
CA GLN A 48 -8.02 2.78 -2.85
C GLN A 48 -7.43 3.35 -4.15
N ILE A 49 -7.44 2.55 -5.24
CA ILE A 49 -6.91 2.98 -6.54
C ILE A 49 -7.83 4.05 -7.13
N ASN A 50 -7.25 5.19 -7.51
CA ASN A 50 -7.98 6.29 -8.12
C ASN A 50 -8.48 5.94 -9.54
N SER A 51 -9.72 6.32 -9.86
CA SER A 51 -10.40 6.02 -11.13
C SER A 51 -9.68 6.59 -12.35
N ARG A 52 -8.92 7.67 -12.20
CA ARG A 52 -8.08 8.24 -13.27
C ARG A 52 -6.97 7.30 -13.73
N ASN A 53 -6.55 6.37 -12.86
CA ASN A 53 -5.50 5.39 -13.18
C ASN A 53 -6.07 4.09 -13.77
N PHE A 54 -7.39 3.93 -13.89
CA PHE A 54 -7.97 2.65 -14.31
C PHE A 54 -7.57 2.29 -15.73
N GLN A 55 -7.62 3.24 -16.66
CA GLN A 55 -7.25 3.00 -18.05
C GLN A 55 -5.79 2.59 -18.18
N THR A 56 -4.87 3.28 -17.51
CA THR A 56 -3.43 2.99 -17.58
C THR A 56 -3.05 1.69 -16.88
N LEU A 57 -3.82 1.27 -15.87
CA LEU A 57 -3.64 0.01 -15.14
C LEU A 57 -4.48 -1.15 -15.69
N ASN A 58 -5.21 -0.93 -16.79
CA ASN A 58 -6.13 -1.90 -17.40
C ASN A 58 -7.17 -2.46 -16.39
N LEU A 59 -7.70 -1.58 -15.54
CA LEU A 59 -8.73 -1.91 -14.56
C LEU A 59 -10.12 -1.58 -15.09
N THR A 60 -11.10 -2.39 -14.69
CA THR A 60 -12.53 -2.15 -14.89
C THR A 60 -13.20 -1.88 -13.55
N HIS A 61 -14.46 -1.43 -13.58
CA HIS A 61 -15.27 -1.29 -12.35
C HIS A 61 -15.39 -2.59 -11.58
N GLU A 62 -15.34 -3.75 -12.25
CA GLU A 62 -15.39 -5.07 -11.65
C GLU A 62 -14.03 -5.55 -11.14
N SER A 63 -12.96 -5.32 -11.90
CA SER A 63 -11.64 -5.86 -11.56
C SER A 63 -10.96 -5.09 -10.43
N VAL A 64 -11.28 -3.81 -10.24
CA VAL A 64 -10.75 -3.02 -9.13
C VAL A 64 -11.17 -3.55 -7.75
N PHE A 65 -12.29 -4.28 -7.65
CA PHE A 65 -12.73 -4.92 -6.41
C PHE A 65 -12.20 -6.34 -6.22
N SER A 66 -11.40 -6.87 -7.16
CA SER A 66 -10.65 -8.12 -6.95
C SER A 66 -9.46 -7.84 -6.04
N PRO A 67 -9.34 -8.47 -4.86
CA PRO A 67 -8.29 -8.17 -3.88
C PRO A 67 -6.87 -8.20 -4.46
N CYS A 68 -6.50 -9.31 -5.12
CA CYS A 68 -5.17 -9.47 -5.69
C CYS A 68 -4.89 -8.47 -6.83
N THR A 69 -5.89 -8.22 -7.67
CA THR A 69 -5.78 -7.24 -8.77
C THR A 69 -5.56 -5.84 -8.22
N ASN A 70 -6.32 -5.47 -7.19
CA ASN A 70 -6.24 -4.16 -6.54
C ASN A 70 -4.90 -3.96 -5.84
N ILE A 71 -4.41 -4.97 -5.11
CA ILE A 71 -3.09 -4.91 -4.45
C ILE A 71 -1.97 -4.77 -5.49
N ARG A 72 -2.03 -5.51 -6.61
CA ARG A 72 -1.05 -5.39 -7.71
C ARG A 72 -1.08 -4.00 -8.33
N ALA A 73 -2.27 -3.44 -8.55
CA ALA A 73 -2.44 -2.08 -9.01
C ALA A 73 -1.86 -1.06 -8.03
N ALA A 74 -2.10 -1.22 -6.72
CA ALA A 74 -1.56 -0.36 -5.67
C ALA A 74 -0.03 -0.37 -5.69
N ALA A 75 0.57 -1.57 -5.74
CA ALA A 75 2.01 -1.73 -5.84
C ALA A 75 2.59 -1.06 -7.10
N THR A 76 1.87 -1.12 -8.23
CA THR A 76 2.29 -0.48 -9.49
C THR A 76 2.28 1.05 -9.37
N VAL A 77 1.23 1.63 -8.80
CA VAL A 77 1.14 3.09 -8.57
C VAL A 77 2.23 3.54 -7.60
N LEU A 78 2.42 2.83 -6.49
CA LEU A 78 3.44 3.15 -5.51
C LEU A 78 4.85 3.08 -6.10
N LYS A 79 5.15 2.03 -6.87
CA LYS A 79 6.42 1.89 -7.59
C LYS A 79 6.63 3.05 -8.57
N THR A 80 5.61 3.42 -9.32
CA THR A 80 5.68 4.56 -10.26
C THR A 80 5.99 5.87 -9.54
N CYS A 81 5.36 6.10 -8.38
CA CYS A 81 5.66 7.26 -7.53
C CYS A 81 7.07 7.19 -6.95
N TRP A 82 7.53 6.01 -6.51
CA TRP A 82 8.89 5.80 -6.04
C TRP A 82 9.93 6.15 -7.12
N ASP A 83 9.81 5.54 -8.30
CA ASP A 83 10.73 5.74 -9.43
C ASP A 83 10.78 7.22 -9.85
N LYS A 84 9.66 7.95 -9.76
CA LYS A 84 9.59 9.39 -10.03
C LYS A 84 10.46 10.24 -9.10
N TYR A 85 10.59 9.88 -7.83
CA TYR A 85 11.37 10.66 -6.85
C TYR A 85 12.76 10.07 -6.58
N ASN A 86 12.97 8.80 -6.91
CA ASN A 86 14.25 8.10 -6.76
C ASN A 86 15.20 8.39 -7.93
N THR A 87 15.50 9.65 -8.21
CA THR A 87 16.20 10.04 -9.45
C THR A 87 17.72 10.18 -9.34
N LYS A 88 18.31 10.31 -8.14
CA LYS A 88 19.77 10.54 -7.98
C LYS A 88 20.42 9.96 -6.71
N GLY A 89 19.74 9.07 -5.99
CA GLY A 89 20.12 8.74 -4.62
C GLY A 89 19.78 9.86 -3.63
N GLY A 90 19.80 9.54 -2.34
CA GLY A 90 19.33 10.42 -1.27
C GLY A 90 18.76 9.62 -0.11
N ASP A 91 18.25 10.34 0.90
CA ASP A 91 17.59 9.73 2.05
C ASP A 91 16.39 8.89 1.60
N GLN A 92 16.51 7.57 1.74
CA GLN A 92 15.51 6.59 1.35
C GLN A 92 14.18 6.80 2.08
N GLN A 93 14.21 7.28 3.33
CA GLN A 93 13.00 7.55 4.10
C GLN A 93 12.26 8.75 3.54
N LYS A 94 12.98 9.81 3.15
CA LYS A 94 12.38 10.95 2.46
C LYS A 94 11.77 10.54 1.11
N ILE A 95 12.46 9.72 0.33
CA ILE A 95 11.94 9.23 -0.95
C ILE A 95 10.66 8.41 -0.74
N LEU A 96 10.63 7.54 0.27
CA LEU A 96 9.43 6.77 0.62
C LEU A 96 8.24 7.66 0.97
N ARG A 97 8.46 8.68 1.82
CA ARG A 97 7.40 9.65 2.18
C ARG A 97 6.93 10.45 0.97
N ASP A 98 7.85 10.89 0.10
CA ASP A 98 7.50 11.59 -1.14
C ASP A 98 6.67 10.69 -2.08
N ALA A 99 7.04 9.40 -2.18
CA ALA A 99 6.30 8.41 -2.95
C ALA A 99 4.90 8.16 -2.36
N MET A 100 4.76 8.07 -1.03
CA MET A 100 3.46 7.91 -0.35
C MET A 100 2.58 9.16 -0.52
N SER A 101 3.15 10.36 -0.42
CA SER A 101 2.46 11.62 -0.71
C SER A 101 1.94 11.64 -2.16
N CYS A 102 2.76 11.15 -3.10
CA CYS A 102 2.36 10.99 -4.50
C CYS A 102 1.30 9.93 -4.71
N TYR A 103 1.37 8.80 -4.02
CA TYR A 103 0.33 7.77 -4.07
C TYR A 103 -1.03 8.34 -3.65
N TYR A 104 -1.05 9.12 -2.57
CA TYR A 104 -2.25 9.76 -2.03
C TYR A 104 -2.83 10.86 -2.94
N SER A 105 -1.98 11.67 -3.58
CA SER A 105 -2.42 12.95 -4.15
C SER A 105 -1.82 13.34 -5.52
N GLY A 106 -0.99 12.47 -6.10
CA GLY A 106 -0.30 12.69 -7.37
C GLY A 106 0.93 13.59 -7.30
N ASN A 107 1.31 14.11 -6.12
CA ASN A 107 2.49 14.96 -5.92
C ASN A 107 3.15 14.71 -4.55
N ASN A 108 4.39 15.17 -4.36
CA ASN A 108 5.14 15.00 -3.10
C ASN A 108 4.93 16.12 -2.09
N LYS A 109 3.84 16.89 -2.17
CA LYS A 109 3.59 18.02 -1.26
C LYS A 109 2.35 17.79 -0.41
N ARG A 110 1.24 17.41 -1.03
CA ARG A 110 -0.08 17.39 -0.37
C ARG A 110 -0.16 16.40 0.79
N GLY A 111 0.55 15.27 0.73
CA GLY A 111 0.58 14.29 1.83
C GLY A 111 1.22 14.80 3.12
N TYR A 112 2.01 15.87 3.07
CA TYR A 112 2.62 16.52 4.24
C TYR A 112 1.76 17.63 4.84
N VAL A 113 0.70 18.04 4.14
CA VAL A 113 -0.20 19.10 4.61
C VAL A 113 -1.15 18.52 5.65
N LYS A 114 -1.26 19.17 6.80
CA LYS A 114 -2.18 18.81 7.86
C LYS A 114 -3.63 19.09 7.47
N GLU A 115 -4.51 18.17 7.81
CA GLU A 115 -5.95 18.36 7.69
C GLU A 115 -6.53 19.04 8.94
N SER A 116 -7.84 19.26 8.96
CA SER A 116 -8.57 19.84 10.11
C SER A 116 -8.40 19.06 11.42
N ASN A 117 -8.07 17.77 11.36
CA ASN A 117 -7.78 16.94 12.51
C ASN A 117 -6.34 17.11 13.06
N GLY A 118 -5.55 18.01 12.48
CA GLY A 118 -4.17 18.31 12.91
C GLY A 118 -3.10 17.32 12.45
N LYS A 119 -3.48 16.26 11.72
CA LYS A 119 -2.56 15.24 11.17
C LYS A 119 -2.49 15.35 9.65
N SER A 120 -1.30 15.10 9.09
CA SER A 120 -1.09 14.90 7.65
C SER A 120 -1.26 13.43 7.27
N TYR A 121 -1.33 13.14 5.96
CA TYR A 121 -1.35 11.76 5.49
C TYR A 121 -0.09 10.99 5.90
N ILE A 122 1.07 11.63 5.84
CA ILE A 122 2.33 11.01 6.27
C ILE A 122 2.30 10.69 7.76
N ASP A 123 1.81 11.60 8.62
CA ASP A 123 1.69 11.33 10.07
C ASP A 123 0.82 10.08 10.33
N ILE A 124 -0.30 9.94 9.61
CA ILE A 124 -1.20 8.79 9.74
C ILE A 124 -0.52 7.48 9.31
N ILE A 125 0.26 7.52 8.23
CA ILE A 125 0.98 6.35 7.73
C ILE A 125 2.07 5.92 8.73
N GLU A 126 2.85 6.86 9.24
CA GLU A 126 3.92 6.58 10.20
C GLU A 126 3.38 6.04 11.53
N GLU A 127 2.27 6.60 12.01
CA GLU A 127 1.57 6.13 13.21
C GLU A 127 1.05 4.70 13.02
N LYS A 128 0.39 4.42 11.89
CA LYS A 128 -0.12 3.08 11.59
C LYS A 128 0.98 2.05 11.30
N ALA A 129 2.14 2.50 10.84
CA ALA A 129 3.33 1.67 10.67
C ALA A 129 4.04 1.37 12.01
N GLY A 130 3.60 1.99 13.11
CA GLY A 130 4.22 1.80 14.41
C GLY A 130 5.58 2.49 14.53
N ILE A 131 5.88 3.54 13.75
CA ILE A 131 7.18 4.24 13.83
C ILE A 131 7.36 4.94 15.19
N HIS A 132 6.29 5.11 15.97
CA HIS A 132 6.38 5.54 17.37
C HIS A 132 6.90 4.45 18.33
N THR A 133 7.04 3.20 17.89
CA THR A 133 7.78 2.16 18.60
C THR A 133 9.20 2.09 18.06
N HIS A 134 10.07 2.96 18.58
CA HIS A 134 11.52 2.76 18.79
C HIS A 134 12.20 1.58 18.07
N TYR A 135 12.17 1.55 16.74
CA TYR A 135 13.01 0.64 15.96
C TYR A 135 13.51 1.36 14.72
N ASP A 136 14.76 1.78 14.78
CA ASP A 136 15.56 2.04 13.58
C ASP A 136 15.79 0.70 12.90
N ILE A 137 14.99 0.38 11.87
CA ILE A 137 15.25 -0.77 11.01
C ILE A 137 16.46 -0.41 10.14
N PRO A 138 17.63 -1.03 10.34
CA PRO A 138 18.81 -0.68 9.56
C PRO A 138 18.61 -1.06 8.10
N SER A 139 19.22 -0.31 7.19
CA SER A 139 19.29 -0.68 5.77
C SER A 139 19.94 -2.07 5.62
N ILE A 140 19.32 -2.96 4.84
CA ILE A 140 20.04 -4.14 4.29
C ILE A 140 21.14 -3.59 3.39
N LYS A 141 22.38 -3.65 3.89
CA LYS A 141 23.57 -3.35 3.09
C LYS A 141 23.77 -4.53 2.13
N SER A 142 24.11 -4.23 0.89
CA SER A 142 24.74 -5.24 0.02
C SER A 142 25.96 -5.77 0.76
N PHE A 143 26.03 -7.09 0.93
CA PHE A 143 27.16 -7.75 1.57
C PHE A 143 28.42 -7.43 0.76
N SER A 144 29.31 -6.60 1.30
CA SER A 144 30.68 -6.54 0.81
C SER A 144 31.38 -7.77 1.36
N GLU A 145 31.87 -8.64 0.46
CA GLU A 145 32.68 -9.80 0.80
C GLU A 145 33.96 -9.38 1.53
N GLU A 146 33.88 -9.28 2.85
CA GLU A 146 35.07 -9.45 3.69
C GLU A 146 35.01 -10.84 4.30
N THR A 147 35.88 -11.70 3.80
CA THR A 147 36.05 -13.09 4.21
C THR A 147 36.48 -13.13 5.67
N ARG A 148 35.53 -13.32 6.60
CA ARG A 148 35.85 -13.78 7.95
C ARG A 148 35.75 -15.30 7.97
N PRO A 149 36.69 -16.01 8.62
CA PRO A 149 36.62 -17.46 8.72
C PRO A 149 35.33 -17.86 9.41
N PHE A 150 34.59 -18.75 8.75
CA PHE A 150 33.31 -19.30 9.17
C PHE A 150 33.48 -19.97 10.55
N MET A 151 33.02 -19.32 11.62
CA MET A 151 32.74 -20.05 12.85
C MET A 151 31.43 -20.79 12.62
N ILE A 152 31.53 -22.10 12.36
CA ILE A 152 30.38 -22.99 12.37
C ILE A 152 29.92 -23.06 13.83
N SER A 153 28.91 -22.25 14.18
CA SER A 153 28.14 -22.47 15.40
C SER A 153 27.14 -23.58 15.13
N ASN A 154 27.13 -24.61 15.98
CA ASN A 154 26.16 -25.70 15.97
C ASN A 154 24.81 -25.27 16.60
N ASP A 155 24.42 -24.01 16.42
CA ASP A 155 23.17 -23.51 16.96
C ASP A 155 21.99 -24.08 16.17
N ILE A 156 21.21 -24.90 16.88
CA ILE A 156 20.00 -25.54 16.41
C ILE A 156 19.04 -24.45 15.89
N HIS A 157 18.81 -24.45 14.58
CA HIS A 157 18.06 -23.47 13.79
C HIS A 157 16.55 -23.35 14.12
N ASN A 158 16.09 -23.85 15.25
CA ASN A 158 14.67 -23.84 15.62
C ASN A 158 14.19 -22.50 16.21
N LYS A 159 15.09 -21.56 16.54
CA LYS A 159 14.71 -20.31 17.22
C LYS A 159 14.23 -19.20 16.26
N TRP A 160 14.52 -19.32 14.97
CA TRP A 160 14.17 -18.31 13.96
C TRP A 160 13.10 -18.77 12.97
N ASP A 161 12.64 -20.02 13.09
CA ASP A 161 11.56 -20.54 12.27
C ASP A 161 10.20 -20.04 12.79
N VAL A 162 9.80 -18.88 12.29
CA VAL A 162 8.50 -18.23 12.56
C VAL A 162 7.33 -19.06 11.99
N PHE A 163 7.60 -20.05 11.13
CA PHE A 163 6.58 -20.88 10.48
C PHE A 163 6.53 -22.33 10.98
N GLY A 164 7.39 -22.72 11.92
CA GLY A 164 7.48 -24.09 12.43
C GLY A 164 6.20 -24.59 13.13
N ASP A 165 5.34 -23.68 13.57
CA ASP A 165 4.08 -23.99 14.26
C ASP A 165 2.88 -24.16 13.31
N PHE A 166 3.03 -23.88 12.00
CA PHE A 166 1.94 -24.09 11.05
C PHE A 166 1.86 -25.57 10.66
N ARG A 167 0.80 -26.25 11.12
CA ARG A 167 0.48 -27.60 10.65
C ARG A 167 0.32 -27.58 9.13
N THR A 168 1.14 -28.35 8.42
CA THR A 168 0.93 -28.65 7.00
C THR A 168 -0.39 -29.40 6.84
N HIS A 169 -1.44 -28.70 6.43
CA HIS A 169 -2.61 -29.38 5.89
C HIS A 169 -2.22 -29.94 4.52
N VAL A 170 -2.02 -31.25 4.47
CA VAL A 170 -1.96 -31.99 3.21
C VAL A 170 -3.33 -31.85 2.57
N PHE A 171 -3.42 -31.08 1.48
CA PHE A 171 -4.56 -31.15 0.58
C PHE A 171 -4.53 -32.53 -0.07
N LYS A 172 -5.51 -33.37 0.26
CA LYS A 172 -5.83 -34.56 -0.55
C LYS A 172 -6.64 -34.10 -1.75
N GLU A 173 -6.20 -34.53 -2.93
CA GLU A 173 -6.98 -34.50 -4.18
C GLU A 173 -8.30 -35.29 -4.05
#